data_AF-A0AA42DMP8-F1
#
_entry.id   AF-A0AA42DMP8-F1
#
_cell.length_a   1.000
_cell.length_b   1.000
_cell.length_c   1.000
_cell.angle_alpha   90.00
_cell.angle_beta   90.00
_cell.angle_gamma   90.00
#
_symmetry.space_group_name_H-M   'P 1'
#
loop_
_entity.id
_entity.type
_entity.pdbx_description
1 polymer ?
#
loop_
_entity_poly.entity_id
_entity_poly.type
_entity_poly.pdbx_seq_one_letter_code
_entity_poly.pdbx_strand_id
1 'polypeptide(L)'
;MIQTIYPNLFQQVHSSKKYYGMQPSEEILSIQKKLASGIKVETLSEEEYKKLNHYEVAQSQAFYAEVYMEMGRAEAIAIKIAKGESLTPEEEQFINESYPDLKREANRAKEEGEQLKKRLQHAKTESARQNILSAAMGTVVGMAQKGFLSEVQVRIQMAAIEKAKEEAEQAGCKTGCVQLDVKASQREGLLFDQQG
;
A
#
# COMPACT_ATOMS: atom_id res chain seq x y z
N MET A 1 -6.17 -38.45 -8.69
CA MET A 1 -6.72 -37.35 -9.51
C MET A 1 -6.67 -36.09 -8.67
N ILE A 2 -5.67 -35.23 -8.90
CA ILE A 2 -5.62 -33.90 -8.29
C ILE A 2 -5.66 -32.93 -9.47
N GLN A 3 -6.84 -32.38 -9.71
CA GLN A 3 -6.99 -31.20 -10.56
C GLN A 3 -6.53 -30.00 -9.74
N THR A 4 -5.32 -29.51 -9.99
CA THR A 4 -4.93 -28.16 -9.58
C THR A 4 -5.67 -27.16 -10.48
N ILE A 5 -6.85 -26.79 -10.04
CA ILE A 5 -7.55 -25.60 -10.52
C ILE A 5 -6.81 -24.41 -9.91
N TYR A 6 -5.91 -23.79 -10.68
CA TYR A 6 -5.60 -22.39 -10.44
C TYR A 6 -6.67 -21.56 -11.15
N PRO A 7 -7.58 -20.90 -10.41
CA PRO A 7 -8.56 -20.03 -11.04
C PRO A 7 -7.84 -18.82 -11.62
N ASN A 8 -8.01 -18.67 -12.92
CA ASN A 8 -8.04 -17.45 -13.73
C ASN A 8 -8.17 -16.13 -12.92
N LEU A 9 -7.07 -15.60 -12.38
CA LEU A 9 -7.09 -14.40 -11.52
C LEU A 9 -6.52 -13.13 -12.14
N PHE A 10 -6.19 -13.13 -13.44
CA PHE A 10 -5.60 -11.96 -14.10
C PHE A 10 -6.23 -11.64 -15.47
N GLN A 11 -7.56 -11.72 -15.55
CA GLN A 11 -8.31 -10.92 -16.52
C GLN A 11 -8.91 -9.70 -15.83
N GLN A 12 -8.05 -8.81 -15.36
CA GLN A 12 -8.37 -7.39 -15.32
C GLN A 12 -7.24 -6.64 -16.01
N VAL A 13 -7.49 -6.37 -17.29
CA VAL A 13 -6.70 -5.49 -18.14
C VAL A 13 -6.91 -4.06 -17.62
N HIS A 14 -6.13 -3.65 -16.64
CA HIS A 14 -5.85 -2.24 -16.46
C HIS A 14 -4.51 -1.94 -17.12
N SER A 15 -4.60 -1.08 -18.12
CA SER A 15 -3.55 -0.68 -19.04
C SER A 15 -2.41 0.02 -18.31
N SER A 16 -1.35 -0.69 -17.93
CA SER A 16 -0.05 -0.09 -17.64
C SER A 16 0.98 -0.61 -18.64
N LYS A 17 1.32 0.25 -19.59
CA LYS A 17 2.47 0.06 -20.46
C LYS A 17 3.73 0.02 -19.57
N LYS A 18 4.54 -1.03 -19.76
CA LYS A 18 5.91 -1.28 -19.25
C LYS A 18 6.02 -2.06 -17.94
N TYR A 19 5.78 -3.37 -17.99
CA TYR A 19 6.51 -4.31 -17.13
C TYR A 19 7.61 -4.94 -17.98
N TYR A 20 8.82 -4.39 -17.94
CA TYR A 20 9.99 -5.04 -18.53
C TYR A 20 10.52 -6.08 -17.55
N GLY A 21 9.78 -7.17 -17.41
CA GLY A 21 10.23 -8.34 -16.67
C GLY A 21 11.56 -8.85 -17.24
N MET A 22 12.38 -9.42 -16.34
CA MET A 22 13.64 -10.09 -16.65
C MET A 22 13.55 -10.85 -17.99
N GLN A 23 14.35 -10.42 -18.99
CA GLN A 23 14.27 -11.01 -20.31
C GLN A 23 14.73 -12.48 -20.24
N PRO A 24 13.97 -13.43 -20.80
CA PRO A 24 14.36 -14.82 -20.79
C PRO A 24 15.62 -15.01 -21.63
N SER A 25 16.54 -15.85 -21.17
CA SER A 25 17.69 -16.27 -21.97
C SER A 25 17.24 -17.11 -23.17
N GLU A 26 18.12 -17.28 -24.16
CA GLU A 26 17.82 -18.12 -25.34
C GLU A 26 17.45 -19.57 -24.95
N GLU A 27 18.07 -20.10 -23.89
CA GLU A 27 17.76 -21.43 -23.36
C GLU A 27 16.34 -21.49 -22.79
N ILE A 28 15.93 -20.49 -22.01
CA ILE A 28 14.57 -20.40 -21.46
C ILE A 28 13.55 -20.21 -22.58
N LEU A 29 13.84 -19.37 -23.57
CA LEU A 29 12.99 -19.20 -24.75
C LEU A 29 12.81 -20.52 -25.53
N SER A 30 13.87 -21.32 -25.64
CA SER A 30 13.80 -22.64 -26.26
C SER A 30 12.87 -23.59 -25.49
N ILE A 31 13.01 -23.64 -24.17
CA ILE A 31 12.14 -24.44 -23.30
C ILE A 31 10.68 -23.96 -23.38
N GLN A 32 10.43 -22.66 -23.31
CA GLN A 32 9.09 -22.08 -23.43
C GLN A 32 8.45 -22.37 -24.79
N LYS A 33 9.22 -22.34 -25.89
CA LYS A 33 8.75 -22.73 -27.23
C LYS A 33 8.36 -24.21 -27.30
N LYS A 34 9.15 -25.10 -26.67
CA LYS A 34 8.80 -26.53 -26.55
C LYS A 34 7.45 -26.69 -25.87
N LEU A 35 7.25 -26.04 -24.72
CA LEU A 35 5.98 -26.07 -24.00
C LEU A 35 4.82 -25.49 -24.82
N ALA A 36 5.04 -24.36 -25.50
CA ALA A 36 4.04 -23.74 -26.38
C ALA A 36 3.64 -24.62 -27.57
N SER A 37 4.53 -25.53 -28.01
CA SER A 37 4.24 -26.50 -29.07
C SER A 37 3.42 -27.71 -28.60
N GLY A 38 3.02 -27.76 -27.32
CA GLY A 38 2.17 -28.80 -26.74
C GLY A 38 2.94 -29.92 -26.03
N ILE A 39 4.26 -29.79 -25.90
CA ILE A 39 5.07 -30.68 -25.04
C ILE A 39 4.67 -30.44 -23.59
N LYS A 40 4.40 -31.52 -22.86
CA LYS A 40 4.02 -31.43 -21.44
C LYS A 40 5.24 -31.13 -20.58
N VAL A 41 5.06 -30.34 -19.52
CA VAL A 41 6.12 -30.00 -18.56
C VAL A 41 6.76 -31.26 -17.96
N GLU A 42 6.00 -32.34 -17.76
CA GLU A 42 6.51 -33.60 -17.20
C GLU A 42 7.49 -34.34 -18.13
N THR A 43 7.60 -33.91 -19.39
CA THR A 43 8.51 -34.51 -20.38
C THR A 43 9.78 -33.70 -20.60
N LEU A 44 9.95 -32.58 -19.89
CA LEU A 44 11.21 -31.84 -19.87
C LEU A 44 12.30 -32.66 -19.17
N SER A 45 13.57 -32.44 -19.57
CA SER A 45 14.68 -32.98 -18.79
C SER A 45 14.72 -32.34 -17.40
N GLU A 46 15.32 -33.02 -16.43
CA GLU A 46 15.48 -32.49 -15.06
C GLU A 46 16.22 -31.14 -15.06
N GLU A 47 17.22 -30.99 -15.93
CA GLU A 47 17.95 -29.72 -16.10
C GLU A 47 17.09 -28.62 -16.72
N GLU A 48 16.30 -28.93 -17.74
CA GLU A 48 15.38 -27.97 -18.38
C GLU A 48 14.31 -27.50 -17.40
N TYR A 49 13.72 -28.43 -16.64
CA TYR A 49 12.76 -28.11 -15.60
C TYR A 49 13.38 -27.23 -14.51
N LYS A 50 14.58 -27.56 -14.03
CA LYS A 50 15.27 -26.77 -13.00
C LYS A 50 15.57 -25.35 -13.47
N LYS A 51 16.04 -25.19 -14.72
CA LYS A 51 16.30 -23.87 -15.33
C LYS A 51 15.02 -23.06 -15.48
N LEU A 52 13.94 -23.67 -15.99
CA LEU A 52 12.65 -23.02 -16.15
C LEU A 52 12.08 -22.57 -14.81
N ASN A 53 12.04 -23.48 -13.82
CA ASN A 53 11.53 -23.18 -12.48
C ASN A 53 12.35 -22.06 -11.81
N HIS A 54 13.68 -22.06 -11.94
CA HIS A 54 14.51 -20.98 -11.39
C HIS A 54 14.20 -19.62 -12.05
N TYR A 55 14.06 -19.61 -13.38
CA TYR A 55 13.68 -18.40 -14.11
C TYR A 55 12.29 -17.89 -13.70
N GLU A 56 11.28 -18.77 -13.62
CA GLU A 56 9.91 -18.38 -13.24
C GLU A 56 9.86 -17.85 -11.80
N VAL A 57 10.58 -18.47 -10.86
CA VAL A 57 10.72 -17.95 -9.49
C VAL A 57 11.37 -16.56 -9.49
N ALA A 58 12.48 -16.39 -10.22
CA ALA A 58 13.18 -15.11 -10.31
C ALA A 58 12.32 -14.01 -10.96
N GLN A 59 11.57 -14.36 -12.01
CA GLN A 59 10.65 -13.45 -12.70
C GLN A 59 9.50 -13.03 -11.78
N SER A 60 8.91 -13.99 -11.06
CA SER A 60 7.87 -13.73 -10.07
C SER A 60 8.35 -12.81 -8.96
N GLN A 61 9.54 -13.08 -8.40
CA GLN A 61 10.16 -12.22 -7.39
C GLN A 61 10.41 -10.80 -7.90
N ALA A 62 10.93 -10.67 -9.13
CA ALA A 62 11.16 -9.36 -9.75
C ALA A 62 9.85 -8.59 -9.95
N PHE A 63 8.79 -9.27 -10.39
CA PHE A 63 7.46 -8.66 -10.53
C PHE A 63 6.92 -8.15 -9.19
N TYR A 64 6.94 -8.99 -8.14
CA TYR A 64 6.47 -8.54 -6.83
C TYR A 64 7.31 -7.38 -6.28
N ALA A 65 8.63 -7.41 -6.46
CA ALA A 65 9.49 -6.31 -6.04
C ALA A 65 9.12 -4.98 -6.72
N GLU A 66 8.85 -5.01 -8.03
CA GLU A 66 8.42 -3.83 -8.79
C GLU A 66 7.07 -3.31 -8.31
N VAL A 67 6.08 -4.20 -8.13
CA VAL A 67 4.76 -3.84 -7.59
C VAL A 67 4.89 -3.20 -6.21
N TYR A 68 5.69 -3.79 -5.30
CA TYR A 68 5.89 -3.21 -3.97
C TYR A 68 6.57 -1.84 -4.02
N MET A 69 7.55 -1.65 -4.92
CA MET A 69 8.19 -0.35 -5.11
C MET A 69 7.22 0.70 -5.64
N GLU A 70 6.39 0.34 -6.63
CA GLU A 70 5.41 1.24 -7.23
C GLU A 70 4.33 1.64 -6.21
N MET A 71 3.79 0.68 -5.48
CA MET A 71 2.83 0.93 -4.40
C MET A 71 3.44 1.80 -3.30
N GLY A 72 4.69 1.52 -2.89
CA GLY A 72 5.39 2.32 -1.90
C GLY A 72 5.61 3.77 -2.36
N ARG A 73 5.91 3.98 -3.64
CA ARG A 73 6.01 5.31 -4.25
C ARG A 73 4.66 6.03 -4.23
N ALA A 74 3.59 5.36 -4.64
CA ALA A 74 2.23 5.92 -4.64
C ALA A 74 1.78 6.34 -3.24
N GLU A 75 2.05 5.49 -2.24
CA GLU A 75 1.77 5.78 -0.84
C GLU A 75 2.56 7.00 -0.34
N ALA A 76 3.86 7.08 -0.62
CA ALA A 76 4.69 8.20 -0.19
C ALA A 76 4.17 9.53 -0.75
N ILE A 77 3.77 9.55 -2.03
CA ILE A 77 3.18 10.72 -2.68
C ILE A 77 1.83 11.08 -2.04
N ALA A 78 0.98 10.09 -1.75
CA ALA A 78 -0.30 10.30 -1.09
C ALA A 78 -0.12 10.90 0.33
N ILE A 79 0.87 10.44 1.08
CA ILE A 79 1.21 11.00 2.40
C ILE A 79 1.66 12.47 2.26
N LYS A 80 2.50 12.80 1.27
CA LYS A 80 2.90 14.21 1.00
C LYS A 80 1.67 15.09 0.75
N ILE A 81 0.75 14.64 -0.09
CA ILE A 81 -0.51 15.36 -0.38
C ILE A 81 -1.31 15.57 0.91
N ALA A 82 -1.50 14.52 1.71
CA ALA A 82 -2.25 14.57 2.97
C ALA A 82 -1.63 15.55 3.98
N LYS A 83 -0.31 15.69 3.99
CA LYS A 83 0.43 16.68 4.79
C LYS A 83 0.43 18.09 4.20
N GLY A 84 -0.14 18.28 3.00
CA GLY A 84 -0.13 19.56 2.29
C GLY A 84 1.23 19.94 1.69
N GLU A 85 2.13 18.98 1.52
CA GLU A 85 3.44 19.20 0.90
C GLU A 85 3.31 19.36 -0.62
N SER A 86 4.26 20.08 -1.23
CA SER A 86 4.30 20.26 -2.69
C SER A 86 4.83 19.00 -3.38
N LEU A 87 4.21 18.64 -4.50
CA LEU A 87 4.69 17.54 -5.35
C LEU A 87 5.57 18.09 -6.48
N THR A 88 6.53 17.27 -6.88
CA THR A 88 7.25 17.48 -8.15
C THR A 88 6.32 17.20 -9.34
N PRO A 89 6.57 17.78 -10.54
CA PRO A 89 5.78 17.47 -11.74
C PRO A 89 5.69 15.97 -12.04
N GLU A 90 6.77 15.23 -11.81
CA GLU A 90 6.82 13.79 -12.04
C GLU A 90 5.96 13.00 -11.03
N GLU A 91 5.94 13.42 -9.76
CA GLU A 91 5.06 12.84 -8.75
C GLU A 91 3.59 13.14 -9.05
N GLU A 92 3.29 14.37 -9.45
CA GLU A 92 1.94 14.83 -9.83
C GLU A 92 1.44 14.04 -11.04
N GLN A 93 2.26 13.88 -12.08
CA GLN A 93 1.90 13.07 -13.25
C GLN A 93 1.65 11.61 -12.85
N PHE A 94 2.57 11.01 -12.10
CA PHE A 94 2.49 9.61 -11.69
C PHE A 94 1.21 9.30 -10.91
N ILE A 95 0.89 10.10 -9.89
CA ILE A 95 -0.30 9.85 -9.06
C ILE A 95 -1.60 10.13 -9.82
N ASN A 96 -1.61 11.10 -10.74
CA ASN A 96 -2.78 11.41 -11.56
C ASN A 96 -3.11 10.31 -12.56
N GLU A 97 -2.10 9.74 -13.20
CA GLU A 97 -2.28 8.73 -14.23
C GLU A 97 -2.52 7.34 -13.63
N SER A 98 -1.72 6.94 -12.64
CA SER A 98 -1.72 5.56 -12.13
C SER A 98 -2.62 5.34 -10.92
N TYR A 99 -2.81 6.36 -10.07
CA TYR A 99 -3.49 6.20 -8.77
C TYR A 99 -4.45 7.36 -8.42
N PRO A 100 -5.41 7.71 -9.29
CA PRO A 100 -6.30 8.86 -9.09
C PRO A 100 -7.19 8.72 -7.84
N ASP A 101 -7.59 7.50 -7.48
CA ASP A 101 -8.38 7.25 -6.27
C ASP A 101 -7.57 7.52 -5.00
N LEU A 102 -6.29 7.15 -4.99
CA LEU A 102 -5.40 7.39 -3.87
C LEU A 102 -5.14 8.90 -3.70
N LYS A 103 -4.98 9.63 -4.80
CA LYS A 103 -4.91 11.10 -4.78
C LYS A 103 -6.17 11.72 -4.17
N ARG A 104 -7.36 11.22 -4.53
CA ARG A 104 -8.64 11.73 -3.98
C ARG A 104 -8.71 11.50 -2.48
N GLU A 105 -8.34 10.32 -2.01
CA GLU A 105 -8.28 10.00 -0.58
C GLU A 105 -7.31 10.93 0.16
N ALA A 106 -6.11 11.13 -0.38
CA ALA A 106 -5.10 12.00 0.23
C ALA A 106 -5.56 13.46 0.33
N ASN A 107 -6.25 13.97 -0.69
CA ASN A 107 -6.82 15.32 -0.64
C ASN A 107 -7.93 15.43 0.41
N ARG A 108 -8.81 14.41 0.53
CA ARG A 108 -9.81 14.39 1.60
C ARG A 108 -9.15 14.40 2.99
N ALA A 109 -8.12 13.58 3.19
CA ALA A 109 -7.38 13.55 4.44
C ALA A 109 -6.73 14.91 4.75
N LYS A 110 -6.17 15.59 3.75
CA LYS A 110 -5.63 16.96 3.89
C LYS A 110 -6.71 17.93 4.38
N GLU A 111 -7.88 17.95 3.74
CA GLU A 111 -9.00 18.82 4.13
C GLU A 111 -9.47 18.54 5.56
N GLU A 112 -9.59 17.27 5.94
CA GLU A 112 -9.93 16.85 7.30
C GLU A 112 -8.86 17.31 8.31
N GLY A 113 -7.58 17.18 7.96
CA GLY A 113 -6.45 17.68 8.74
C GLY A 113 -6.49 19.20 8.94
N GLU A 114 -6.80 19.97 7.89
CA GLU A 114 -6.96 21.42 8.00
C GLU A 114 -8.11 21.83 8.91
N GLN A 115 -9.24 21.11 8.86
CA GLN A 115 -10.37 21.31 9.76
C GLN A 115 -9.99 20.97 11.21
N LEU A 116 -9.27 19.87 11.40
CA LEU A 116 -8.76 19.46 12.71
C LEU A 116 -7.82 20.53 13.29
N LYS A 117 -6.86 21.03 12.51
CA LYS A 117 -5.98 22.12 12.93
C LYS A 117 -6.77 23.32 13.43
N LYS A 118 -7.78 23.76 12.67
CA LYS A 118 -8.64 24.89 13.08
C LYS A 118 -9.32 24.58 14.42
N ARG A 119 -9.89 23.39 14.59
CA ARG A 119 -10.52 22.98 15.87
C ARG A 119 -9.53 23.02 17.03
N LEU A 120 -8.28 22.59 16.82
CA LEU A 120 -7.23 22.63 17.84
C LEU A 120 -6.84 24.07 18.20
N GLN A 121 -6.73 24.96 17.23
CA GLN A 121 -6.41 26.38 17.44
C GLN A 121 -7.51 27.13 18.20
N HIS A 122 -8.77 26.76 18.01
CA HIS A 122 -9.91 27.38 18.70
C HIS A 122 -10.17 26.80 20.10
N ALA A 123 -9.55 25.67 20.44
CA ALA A 123 -9.73 25.02 21.73
C ALA A 123 -8.98 25.78 22.84
N LYS A 124 -9.74 26.22 23.86
CA LYS A 124 -9.25 27.08 24.95
C LYS A 124 -8.29 26.39 25.91
N THR A 125 -8.40 25.07 26.07
CA THR A 125 -7.65 24.30 27.06
C THR A 125 -6.88 23.16 26.40
N GLU A 126 -5.79 22.76 27.05
CA GLU A 126 -5.00 21.60 26.61
C GLU A 126 -5.81 20.30 26.64
N SER A 127 -6.59 20.08 27.70
CA SER A 127 -7.50 18.92 27.78
C SER A 127 -8.50 18.87 26.61
N ALA A 128 -9.04 20.02 26.19
CA ALA A 128 -9.92 20.05 25.01
C ALA A 128 -9.17 19.66 23.74
N ARG A 129 -7.92 20.10 23.56
CA ARG A 129 -7.09 19.72 22.41
C ARG A 129 -6.75 18.23 22.42
N GLN A 130 -6.40 17.67 23.57
CA GLN A 130 -6.16 16.23 23.74
C GLN A 130 -7.41 15.41 23.38
N ASN A 131 -8.59 15.81 23.86
CA ASN A 131 -9.84 15.12 23.54
C ASN A 131 -10.17 15.18 22.04
N ILE A 132 -9.93 16.33 21.40
CA ILE A 132 -10.11 16.49 19.94
C ILE A 132 -9.19 15.55 19.16
N LEU A 133 -7.90 15.49 19.53
CA LEU A 133 -6.92 14.59 18.90
C LEU A 133 -7.29 13.12 19.10
N SER A 134 -7.54 12.71 20.34
CA SER A 134 -7.91 11.33 20.68
C SER A 134 -9.18 10.88 19.96
N ALA A 135 -10.16 11.76 19.80
CA ALA A 135 -11.38 11.45 19.05
C ALA A 135 -11.13 11.26 17.54
N ALA A 136 -10.31 12.12 16.93
CA ALA A 136 -9.94 11.99 15.52
C ALA A 136 -9.20 10.66 15.28
N MET A 137 -8.17 10.41 16.08
CA MET A 137 -7.39 9.19 16.11
C MET A 137 -8.24 7.93 16.33
N GLY A 138 -9.12 7.95 17.33
CA GLY A 138 -10.02 6.84 17.64
C GLY A 138 -11.03 6.55 16.53
N THR A 139 -11.43 7.56 15.75
CA THR A 139 -12.29 7.38 14.58
C THR A 139 -11.58 6.58 13.50
N VAL A 140 -10.33 6.95 13.17
CA VAL A 140 -9.53 6.22 12.17
C VAL A 140 -9.31 4.77 12.60
N VAL A 141 -8.88 4.56 13.85
CA VAL A 141 -8.67 3.20 14.40
C VAL A 141 -9.97 2.38 14.38
N GLY A 142 -11.09 2.99 14.79
CA GLY A 142 -12.39 2.31 14.80
C GLY A 142 -12.89 1.95 13.40
N MET A 143 -12.59 2.76 12.38
CA MET A 143 -12.90 2.43 10.99
C MET A 143 -12.00 1.33 10.44
N ALA A 144 -10.70 1.35 10.79
CA ALA A 144 -9.74 0.31 10.42
C ALA A 144 -10.13 -1.06 10.99
N GLN A 145 -10.49 -1.12 12.28
CA GLN A 145 -10.92 -2.36 12.94
C GLN A 145 -12.18 -2.98 12.33
N LYS A 146 -13.05 -2.15 11.75
CA LYS A 146 -14.27 -2.59 11.05
C LYS A 146 -14.01 -2.97 9.58
N GLY A 147 -12.77 -2.86 9.11
CA GLY A 147 -12.40 -3.14 7.72
C GLY A 147 -12.84 -2.07 6.72
N PHE A 148 -13.26 -0.88 7.18
CA PHE A 148 -13.67 0.21 6.28
C PHE A 148 -12.48 1.00 5.71
N LEU A 149 -11.31 0.91 6.35
CA LEU A 149 -10.08 1.51 5.88
C LEU A 149 -9.01 0.44 5.68
N SER A 150 -8.36 0.49 4.52
CA SER A 150 -7.11 -0.23 4.26
C SER A 150 -5.96 0.38 5.09
N GLU A 151 -4.89 -0.39 5.24
CA GLU A 151 -3.70 0.05 5.98
C GLU A 151 -3.08 1.34 5.39
N VAL A 152 -3.09 1.47 4.07
CA VAL A 152 -2.61 2.67 3.35
C VAL A 152 -3.50 3.87 3.69
N GLN A 153 -4.83 3.71 3.68
CA GLN A 153 -5.75 4.80 4.04
C GLN A 153 -5.57 5.24 5.49
N VAL A 154 -5.33 4.30 6.41
CA VAL A 154 -5.02 4.61 7.81
C VAL A 154 -3.75 5.46 7.89
N ARG A 155 -2.66 5.07 7.21
CA ARG A 155 -1.41 5.85 7.23
C ARG A 155 -1.57 7.25 6.67
N ILE A 156 -2.33 7.40 5.58
CA ILE A 156 -2.64 8.71 4.98
C ILE A 156 -3.41 9.61 5.96
N GLN A 157 -4.48 9.10 6.57
CA GLN A 157 -5.29 9.88 7.51
C GLN A 157 -4.52 10.22 8.79
N MET A 158 -3.73 9.28 9.32
CA MET A 158 -2.89 9.51 10.49
C MET A 158 -1.81 10.56 10.21
N ALA A 159 -1.22 10.56 9.02
CA ALA A 159 -0.26 11.59 8.61
C ALA A 159 -0.88 13.00 8.58
N ALA A 160 -2.12 13.13 8.12
CA ALA A 160 -2.85 14.41 8.15
C ALA A 160 -3.15 14.88 9.59
N ILE A 161 -3.52 13.95 10.48
CA ILE A 161 -3.76 14.24 11.91
C ILE A 161 -2.47 14.70 12.59
N GLU A 162 -1.36 13.99 12.36
CA GLU A 162 -0.05 14.35 12.90
C GLU A 162 0.39 15.73 12.43
N LYS A 163 0.24 16.01 11.13
CA LYS A 163 0.54 17.32 10.57
C LYS A 163 -0.32 18.43 11.19
N ALA A 164 -1.62 18.19 11.37
CA ALA A 164 -2.52 19.14 11.99
C ALA A 164 -2.15 19.46 13.45
N LYS A 165 -1.67 18.45 14.19
CA LYS A 165 -1.14 18.60 15.55
C LYS A 165 0.11 19.48 15.54
N GLU A 166 1.11 19.13 14.72
CA GLU A 166 2.37 19.88 14.63
C GLU A 166 2.14 21.36 14.29
N GLU A 167 1.28 21.64 13.31
CA GLU A 167 0.97 23.02 12.90
C GLU A 167 0.20 23.79 13.98
N ALA A 168 -0.68 23.13 14.74
CA ALA A 168 -1.34 23.75 15.87
C ALA A 168 -0.35 24.08 17.01
N GLU A 169 0.62 23.20 17.25
CA GLU A 169 1.68 23.42 18.25
C GLU A 169 2.61 24.57 17.85
N GLN A 170 2.99 24.67 16.58
CA GLN A 170 3.76 25.79 16.04
C GLN A 170 3.01 27.12 16.17
N ALA A 171 1.66 27.09 16.13
CA ALA A 171 0.82 28.25 16.39
C ALA A 171 0.63 28.58 17.89
N GLY A 172 1.35 27.91 18.79
CA GLY A 172 1.34 28.18 20.23
C GLY A 172 0.35 27.33 21.04
N CYS A 173 -0.30 26.33 20.44
CA CYS A 173 -1.24 25.46 21.16
C CYS A 173 -0.51 24.25 21.78
N LYS A 174 -0.42 24.16 23.11
CA LYS A 174 0.12 22.92 23.75
C LYS A 174 -0.86 21.76 23.60
N THR A 175 -0.52 20.69 22.88
CA THR A 175 -1.43 19.54 22.69
C THR A 175 -1.08 18.30 23.55
N GLY A 176 0.05 18.32 24.26
CA GLY A 176 0.50 17.22 25.11
C GLY A 176 0.93 15.97 24.34
N CYS A 177 1.46 14.97 25.04
CA CYS A 177 1.84 13.70 24.45
C CYS A 177 0.62 12.79 24.27
N VAL A 178 -0.01 12.82 23.10
CA VAL A 178 -0.92 11.75 22.64
C VAL A 178 -0.10 10.84 21.72
N GLN A 179 0.27 9.66 22.21
CA GLN A 179 0.87 8.59 21.41
C GLN A 179 -0.22 7.55 21.13
N LEU A 180 -0.37 7.13 19.87
CA LEU A 180 -1.16 5.96 19.52
C LEU A 180 -0.24 4.79 19.17
N ASP A 181 -0.38 3.70 19.92
CA ASP A 181 0.20 2.41 19.59
C ASP A 181 -0.62 1.72 18.50
N VAL A 182 -0.35 2.03 17.23
CA VAL A 182 -0.97 1.35 16.07
C VAL A 182 -0.56 -0.13 15.98
N LYS A 183 0.49 -0.54 16.71
CA LYS A 183 1.05 -1.91 16.66
C LYS A 183 0.27 -2.97 17.46
N ALA A 184 -0.75 -2.60 18.24
CA ALA A 184 -1.46 -3.57 19.08
C ALA A 184 -2.41 -4.52 18.31
N SER A 185 -2.77 -4.22 17.06
CA SER A 185 -3.79 -4.99 16.33
C SER A 185 -3.25 -6.13 15.44
N GLN A 186 -1.93 -6.33 15.36
CA GLN A 186 -1.33 -7.37 14.49
C GLN A 186 -1.04 -8.72 15.19
N ARG A 187 -1.35 -8.89 16.48
CA ARG A 187 -1.01 -10.12 17.22
C ARG A 187 -2.11 -11.18 17.36
N GLU A 188 -3.35 -10.91 16.96
CA GLU A 188 -4.44 -11.91 17.12
C GLU A 188 -4.88 -12.58 15.81
N GLY A 189 -4.25 -12.26 14.67
CA GLY A 189 -4.60 -12.83 13.36
C GLY A 189 -3.74 -14.01 12.86
N LEU A 190 -2.73 -14.46 13.62
CA LEU A 190 -1.78 -15.51 13.17
C LEU A 190 -1.73 -16.74 14.10
N LEU A 191 -2.82 -17.01 14.82
CA LEU A 191 -2.93 -18.15 15.73
C LEU A 191 -4.19 -18.99 15.47
N PHE A 192 -4.50 -19.23 14.20
CA PHE A 192 -5.38 -20.32 13.80
C PHE A 192 -4.80 -20.97 12.54
N ASP A 193 -4.06 -22.07 12.76
CA ASP A 193 -3.96 -23.25 11.89
C ASP A 193 -2.66 -24.01 12.21
N GLN A 194 -2.62 -24.63 13.40
CA GLN A 194 -1.82 -25.84 13.65
C GLN A 194 -2.49 -26.69 14.73
N GLN A 195 -3.72 -27.15 14.50
CA GLN A 195 -4.24 -28.40 15.05
C GLN A 195 -5.21 -29.01 14.04
N GLY A 196 -4.74 -30.05 13.34
CA GLY A 196 -5.46 -30.81 12.34
C GLY A 196 -4.53 -31.81 11.67
#